data_AF-A0A2N3ATC0-F1
#
_entry.id   AF-A0A2N3ATC0-F1
#
_cell.length_a   1.000
_cell.length_b   1.000
_cell.length_c   1.000
_cell.angle_alpha   90.00
_cell.angle_beta   90.00
_cell.angle_gamma   90.00
#
_symmetry.space_group_name_H-M   'P 1'
#
loop_
_entity.id
_entity.type
_entity.pdbx_description
1 polymer ?
#
loop_
_entity_poly.entity_id
_entity_poly.type
_entity_poly.pdbx_seq_one_letter_code
_entity_poly.pdbx_strand_id
1 'polypeptide(L)'
;FVAPGLIVMAMMQNAFANSSFSLLAGKMQGTIIDLLMPPLSPGELMSGIIAAAITRAIAVGFTVALAMALWPGVSLSMAHPWAVVWFGLMGSILLATLGLATSIWAEKFDHNAAITNFIIAPLSLLSGTFYVIDNLDPAFQWVSRMNPFFYVISGFRYGFLGATDMGSSTTVIAAAVGLAVVNAGLAAGTYALLRSGWKLKS
;
A
#
# COMPACT_ATOMS: atom_id res chain seq x y z
N PHE A 1 -16.75 8.33 -9.43
CA PHE A 1 -15.38 8.69 -9.81
C PHE A 1 -14.41 8.67 -8.64
N VAL A 2 -14.64 9.47 -7.58
CA VAL A 2 -13.71 9.62 -6.42
C VAL A 2 -13.79 8.45 -5.42
N ALA A 3 -14.95 7.80 -5.30
CA ALA A 3 -15.20 6.77 -4.28
C ALA A 3 -14.19 5.60 -4.26
N PRO A 4 -13.86 4.94 -5.38
CA PRO A 4 -12.86 3.86 -5.37
C PRO A 4 -11.46 4.35 -4.96
N GLY A 5 -11.09 5.58 -5.34
CA GLY A 5 -9.81 6.18 -4.96
C GLY A 5 -9.69 6.38 -3.45
N LEU A 6 -10.75 6.83 -2.79
CA LEU A 6 -10.78 7.00 -1.34
C LEU A 6 -10.71 5.66 -0.60
N ILE A 7 -11.41 4.63 -1.08
CA ILE A 7 -11.38 3.29 -0.47
C ILE A 7 -9.95 2.75 -0.48
N VAL A 8 -9.29 2.73 -1.64
CA VAL A 8 -7.95 2.15 -1.76
C VAL A 8 -6.91 2.99 -1.00
N MET A 9 -7.06 4.32 -0.99
CA MET A 9 -6.20 5.21 -0.20
C MET A 9 -6.33 4.95 1.30
N ALA A 10 -7.54 4.70 1.81
CA ALA A 10 -7.77 4.34 3.21
C ALA A 10 -7.15 2.97 3.56
N MET A 11 -7.28 1.98 2.65
CA MET A 11 -6.64 0.66 2.80
C MET A 11 -5.12 0.79 2.87
N MET A 12 -4.51 1.50 1.91
CA MET A 12 -3.06 1.70 1.79
C MET A 12 -2.47 2.40 3.02
N GLN A 13 -3.10 3.48 3.48
CA GLN A 13 -2.65 4.19 4.68
C GLN A 13 -2.74 3.33 5.93
N ASN A 14 -3.80 2.53 6.09
CA ASN A 14 -3.92 1.62 7.23
C ASN A 14 -2.91 0.47 7.17
N ALA A 15 -2.60 -0.05 5.99
CA ALA A 15 -1.56 -1.08 5.81
C ALA A 15 -0.18 -0.57 6.24
N PHE A 16 0.18 0.65 5.82
CA PHE A 16 1.43 1.29 6.23
C PHE A 16 1.48 1.59 7.73
N ALA A 17 0.44 2.22 8.27
CA ALA A 17 0.39 2.59 9.68
C ALA A 17 0.48 1.37 10.59
N ASN A 18 -0.14 0.23 10.20
CA ASN A 18 -0.08 -0.98 10.99
C ASN A 18 1.29 -1.65 10.95
N SER A 19 1.82 -1.90 9.76
CA SER A 19 3.14 -2.54 9.58
C SER A 19 4.29 -1.71 10.16
N SER A 20 4.26 -0.39 9.96
CA SER A 20 5.29 0.51 10.49
C SER A 20 5.29 0.57 12.02
N PHE A 21 4.11 0.52 12.64
CA PHE A 21 3.98 0.56 14.08
C PHE A 21 4.37 -0.77 14.74
N SER A 22 4.06 -1.92 14.13
CA SER A 22 4.28 -3.25 14.74
C SER A 22 5.70 -3.49 15.24
N LEU A 23 6.73 -3.16 14.43
CA LEU A 23 8.12 -3.30 14.87
C LEU A 23 8.63 -2.07 15.62
N LEU A 24 8.25 -0.86 15.19
CA LEU A 24 8.76 0.38 15.79
C LEU A 24 8.31 0.54 17.24
N ALA A 25 7.07 0.16 17.56
CA ALA A 25 6.57 0.18 18.93
C ALA A 25 7.34 -0.80 19.83
N GLY A 26 7.64 -2.00 19.32
CA GLY A 26 8.47 -2.97 20.02
C GLY A 26 9.89 -2.47 20.30
N LYS A 27 10.50 -1.74 19.34
CA LYS A 27 11.80 -1.10 19.56
C LYS A 27 11.74 -0.04 20.66
N MET A 28 10.73 0.83 20.61
CA MET A 28 10.57 1.92 21.56
C MET A 28 10.27 1.44 22.98
N GLN A 29 9.59 0.30 23.12
CA GLN A 29 9.22 -0.28 24.42
C GLN A 29 10.26 -1.28 24.95
N GLY A 30 11.28 -1.63 24.16
CA GLY A 30 12.26 -2.67 24.50
C GLY A 30 11.72 -4.10 24.40
N THR A 31 10.46 -4.28 24.01
CA THR A 31 9.79 -5.59 23.82
C THR A 31 10.10 -6.24 22.47
N ILE A 32 10.94 -5.61 21.63
CA ILE A 32 11.39 -6.22 20.38
C ILE A 32 12.11 -7.56 20.61
N ILE A 33 12.71 -7.73 21.79
CA ILE A 33 13.35 -8.98 22.20
C ILE A 33 12.33 -10.12 22.22
N ASP A 34 11.06 -9.88 22.57
CA ASP A 34 10.00 -10.90 22.54
C ASP A 34 9.65 -11.36 21.12
N LEU A 35 9.87 -10.49 20.12
CA LEU A 35 9.72 -10.83 18.70
C LEU A 35 10.97 -11.53 18.12
N LEU A 36 12.14 -11.35 18.76
CA LEU A 36 13.43 -11.89 18.31
C LEU A 36 13.90 -13.13 19.11
N MET A 37 13.32 -13.40 20.28
CA MET A 37 13.63 -14.56 21.15
C MET A 37 13.11 -15.88 20.58
N PRO A 38 11.88 -15.96 20.03
CA PRO A 38 11.45 -17.16 19.34
C PRO A 38 12.36 -17.43 18.14
N PRO A 39 12.65 -18.71 17.81
CA PRO A 39 13.45 -19.08 16.64
C PRO A 39 12.66 -18.89 15.34
N LEU A 40 12.08 -17.70 15.12
CA LEU A 40 11.35 -17.34 13.92
C LEU A 40 12.35 -17.04 12.81
N SER A 41 12.11 -17.63 11.64
CA SER A 41 12.81 -17.20 10.45
C SER A 41 12.44 -15.74 10.11
N PRO A 42 13.34 -14.97 9.49
CA PRO A 42 13.02 -13.63 8.99
C PRO A 42 11.78 -13.60 8.08
N GLY A 43 11.51 -14.70 7.37
CA GLY A 43 10.35 -14.86 6.49
C GLY A 43 9.04 -15.02 7.26
N GLU A 44 9.04 -15.77 8.35
CA GLU A 44 7.86 -15.93 9.21
C GLU A 44 7.50 -14.60 9.89
N LEU A 45 8.50 -13.88 10.42
CA LEU A 45 8.28 -12.55 11.03
C LEU A 45 7.72 -11.56 10.01
N MET A 46 8.35 -11.50 8.82
CA MET A 46 7.91 -10.62 7.74
C MET A 46 6.48 -10.94 7.29
N SER A 47 6.21 -12.22 7.00
CA SER A 47 4.90 -12.66 6.51
C SER A 47 3.82 -12.45 7.56
N GLY A 48 4.10 -12.67 8.86
CA GLY A 48 3.17 -12.41 9.96
C GLY A 48 2.77 -10.94 10.07
N ILE A 49 3.75 -10.03 10.05
CA ILE A 49 3.47 -8.59 10.12
C ILE A 49 2.73 -8.10 8.88
N ILE A 50 3.16 -8.54 7.69
CA ILE A 50 2.50 -8.17 6.44
C ILE A 50 1.07 -8.72 6.39
N ALA A 51 0.85 -9.97 6.80
CA ALA A 51 -0.49 -10.58 6.84
C ALA A 51 -1.41 -9.86 7.83
N ALA A 52 -0.91 -9.47 9.01
CA ALA A 52 -1.66 -8.68 9.98
C ALA A 52 -2.07 -7.31 9.38
N ALA A 53 -1.14 -6.64 8.70
CA ALA A 53 -1.40 -5.36 8.05
C ALA A 53 -2.42 -5.47 6.90
N ILE A 54 -2.32 -6.51 6.07
CA ILE A 54 -3.27 -6.79 4.98
C ILE A 54 -4.66 -7.05 5.55
N THR A 55 -4.77 -7.88 6.59
CA THR A 55 -6.05 -8.22 7.21
C THR A 55 -6.78 -6.97 7.71
N ARG A 56 -6.04 -6.08 8.41
CA ARG A 56 -6.59 -4.79 8.85
C ARG A 56 -6.95 -3.89 7.66
N ALA A 57 -6.10 -3.81 6.64
CA ALA A 57 -6.35 -2.99 5.46
C ALA A 57 -7.62 -3.44 4.73
N ILE A 58 -7.83 -4.75 4.58
CA ILE A 58 -9.04 -5.32 3.99
C ILE A 58 -10.27 -4.98 4.83
N ALA A 59 -10.22 -5.14 6.16
CA ALA A 59 -11.33 -4.78 7.04
C ALA A 59 -11.71 -3.29 6.93
N VAL A 60 -10.70 -2.40 6.85
CA VAL A 60 -10.92 -0.97 6.60
C VAL A 60 -11.53 -0.74 5.23
N GLY A 61 -11.02 -1.40 4.18
CA GLY A 61 -11.56 -1.32 2.82
C GLY A 61 -13.03 -1.69 2.77
N PHE A 62 -13.43 -2.80 3.41
CA PHE A 62 -14.83 -3.20 3.54
C PHE A 62 -15.66 -2.19 4.32
N THR A 63 -15.14 -1.67 5.43
CA THR A 63 -15.85 -0.67 6.25
C THR A 63 -16.11 0.61 5.46
N VAL A 64 -15.11 1.12 4.73
CA VAL A 64 -15.26 2.31 3.88
C VAL A 64 -16.20 2.01 2.72
N ALA A 65 -16.06 0.86 2.06
CA ALA A 65 -16.96 0.47 0.97
C ALA A 65 -18.43 0.36 1.45
N LEU A 66 -18.67 -0.19 2.64
CA LEU A 66 -20.00 -0.26 3.25
C LEU A 66 -20.54 1.14 3.57
N ALA A 67 -19.72 2.00 4.18
CA ALA A 67 -20.09 3.38 4.47
C ALA A 67 -20.47 4.16 3.20
N MET A 68 -19.75 3.92 2.09
CA MET A 68 -20.07 4.54 0.80
C MET A 68 -21.32 3.94 0.14
N ALA A 69 -21.57 2.63 0.30
CA ALA A 69 -22.76 1.95 -0.22
C ALA A 69 -24.04 2.38 0.51
N LEU A 70 -23.95 2.72 1.80
CA LEU A 70 -25.05 3.26 2.59
C LEU A 70 -25.33 4.74 2.31
N TRP A 71 -24.46 5.43 1.56
CA TRP A 71 -24.62 6.84 1.26
C TRP A 71 -25.59 7.05 0.07
N PRO A 72 -26.67 7.86 0.24
CA PRO A 72 -27.61 8.11 -0.84
C PRO A 72 -26.93 8.84 -2.00
N GLY A 73 -26.99 8.26 -3.20
CA GLY A 73 -26.42 8.83 -4.43
C GLY A 73 -25.13 8.17 -4.94
N VAL A 74 -24.59 7.16 -4.26
CA VAL A 74 -23.40 6.41 -4.73
C VAL A 74 -23.78 5.00 -5.17
N SER A 75 -23.89 4.78 -6.48
CA SER A 75 -24.01 3.43 -7.02
C SER A 75 -22.62 2.78 -7.16
N LEU A 76 -22.25 1.90 -6.22
CA LEU A 76 -21.11 1.00 -6.39
C LEU A 76 -21.49 -0.15 -7.33
N SER A 77 -21.61 0.15 -8.63
CA SER A 77 -21.56 -0.91 -9.63
C SER A 77 -20.11 -1.41 -9.72
N MET A 78 -19.90 -2.72 -9.65
CA MET A 78 -18.58 -3.33 -9.73
C MET A 78 -18.46 -3.99 -11.10
N ALA A 79 -17.86 -3.30 -12.06
CA ALA A 79 -17.69 -3.80 -13.42
C ALA A 79 -16.75 -5.02 -13.49
N HIS A 80 -15.66 -4.98 -12.73
CA HIS A 80 -14.63 -6.03 -12.71
C HIS A 80 -14.16 -6.32 -11.27
N PRO A 81 -14.86 -7.21 -10.54
CA PRO A 81 -14.54 -7.55 -9.15
C PRO A 81 -13.11 -8.08 -8.95
N TRP A 82 -12.56 -8.79 -9.93
CA TRP A 82 -11.19 -9.31 -9.88
C TRP A 82 -10.15 -8.18 -9.74
N ALA A 83 -10.36 -7.05 -10.40
CA ALA A 83 -9.43 -5.92 -10.36
C ALA A 83 -9.48 -5.25 -8.98
N VAL A 84 -10.67 -5.11 -8.39
CA VAL A 84 -10.83 -4.58 -7.03
C VAL A 84 -10.03 -5.40 -6.02
N VAL A 85 -10.19 -6.73 -6.06
CA VAL A 85 -9.47 -7.64 -5.15
C VAL A 85 -7.96 -7.58 -5.40
N TRP A 86 -7.53 -7.69 -6.66
CA TRP A 86 -6.11 -7.73 -7.01
C TRP A 86 -5.40 -6.42 -6.66
N PHE A 87 -5.88 -5.28 -7.15
CA PHE A 87 -5.22 -4.00 -6.92
C PHE A 87 -5.33 -3.54 -5.46
N GLY A 88 -6.44 -3.84 -4.77
CA GLY A 88 -6.58 -3.57 -3.33
C GLY A 88 -5.57 -4.37 -2.49
N LEU A 89 -5.38 -5.65 -2.83
CA LEU A 89 -4.42 -6.52 -2.14
C LEU A 89 -2.97 -6.13 -2.47
N MET A 90 -2.65 -5.86 -3.75
CA MET A 90 -1.32 -5.41 -4.16
C MET A 90 -0.95 -4.05 -3.56
N GLY A 91 -1.89 -3.12 -3.48
CA GLY A 91 -1.70 -1.83 -2.80
C GLY A 91 -1.47 -1.98 -1.30
N SER A 92 -2.19 -2.90 -0.66
CA SER A 92 -1.99 -3.21 0.76
C SER A 92 -0.63 -3.84 1.01
N ILE A 93 -0.18 -4.78 0.17
CA ILE A 93 1.16 -5.39 0.25
C ILE A 93 2.25 -4.34 0.06
N LEU A 94 2.10 -3.46 -0.93
CA LEU A 94 3.08 -2.41 -1.24
C LEU A 94 3.36 -1.56 0.00
N LEU A 95 2.29 -1.05 0.63
CA LEU A 95 2.41 -0.16 1.77
C LEU A 95 2.74 -0.91 3.07
N ALA A 96 2.27 -2.16 3.22
CA ALA A 96 2.68 -3.00 4.35
C ALA A 96 4.19 -3.31 4.31
N THR A 97 4.73 -3.59 3.13
CA THR A 97 6.17 -3.88 2.95
C THR A 97 7.01 -2.62 3.15
N LEU A 98 6.57 -1.48 2.61
CA LEU A 98 7.23 -0.18 2.85
C LEU A 98 7.16 0.24 4.33
N GLY A 99 6.04 -0.01 5.02
CA GLY A 99 5.90 0.27 6.44
C GLY A 99 6.82 -0.60 7.27
N LEU A 100 6.92 -1.89 6.94
CA LEU A 100 7.88 -2.80 7.57
C LEU A 100 9.32 -2.34 7.35
N ALA A 101 9.72 -2.02 6.11
CA ALA A 101 11.06 -1.50 5.83
C ALA A 101 11.35 -0.20 6.60
N THR A 102 10.36 0.70 6.68
CA THR A 102 10.46 1.95 7.44
C THR A 102 10.66 1.67 8.92
N SER A 103 9.94 0.72 9.50
CA SER A 103 10.08 0.34 10.92
C SER A 103 11.45 -0.24 11.25
N ILE A 104 12.10 -0.93 10.30
CA ILE A 104 13.47 -1.46 10.48
C ILE A 104 14.48 -0.31 10.52
N TRP A 105 14.32 0.70 9.66
CA TRP A 105 15.21 1.85 9.61
C TRP A 105 14.97 2.87 10.74
N ALA A 106 13.70 3.08 11.10
CA ALA A 106 13.27 4.07 12.06
C ALA A 106 13.66 3.69 13.50
N GLU A 107 14.07 4.69 14.26
CA GLU A 107 14.41 4.60 15.69
C GLU A 107 13.44 5.42 16.55
N LYS A 108 12.67 6.33 15.93
CA LYS A 108 11.70 7.21 16.58
C LYS A 108 10.42 7.27 15.77
N PHE A 109 9.29 7.53 16.42
CA PHE A 109 8.02 7.79 15.75
C PHE A 109 8.09 8.97 14.78
N ASP A 110 8.95 9.96 15.07
CA ASP A 110 9.18 11.11 14.18
C ASP A 110 9.76 10.70 12.82
N HIS A 111 10.62 9.67 12.77
CA HIS A 111 11.15 9.16 11.51
C HIS A 111 10.03 8.52 10.67
N ASN A 112 9.12 7.77 11.31
CA ASN A 112 7.98 7.18 10.62
C ASN A 112 6.98 8.24 10.13
N ALA A 113 6.74 9.27 10.95
CA ALA A 113 5.90 10.41 10.57
C ALA A 113 6.52 11.18 9.39
N ALA A 114 7.86 11.34 9.37
CA ALA A 114 8.56 11.97 8.25
C ALA A 114 8.37 11.18 6.94
N ILE A 115 8.50 9.86 6.94
CA ILE A 115 8.25 9.04 5.74
C ILE A 115 6.80 9.17 5.28
N THR A 116 5.84 9.20 6.20
CA THR A 116 4.42 9.38 5.87
C THR A 116 4.19 10.73 5.18
N ASN A 117 4.72 11.81 5.75
CA ASN A 117 4.43 13.17 5.30
C ASN A 117 5.26 13.61 4.08
N PHE A 118 6.50 13.14 3.96
CA PHE A 118 7.41 13.57 2.89
C PHE A 118 7.52 12.58 1.73
N ILE A 119 7.06 11.34 1.88
CA ILE A 119 7.11 10.33 0.82
C ILE A 119 5.71 9.85 0.46
N ILE A 120 4.95 9.31 1.43
CA ILE A 120 3.66 8.66 1.14
C ILE A 120 2.62 9.68 0.71
N ALA A 121 2.45 10.78 1.45
CA ALA A 121 1.46 11.80 1.11
C ALA A 121 1.72 12.43 -0.28
N PRO A 122 2.94 12.89 -0.63
CA PRO A 122 3.22 13.41 -1.97
C PRO A 122 3.00 12.38 -3.08
N LEU A 123 3.45 11.13 -2.90
CA LEU A 123 3.22 10.07 -3.87
C LEU A 123 1.73 9.73 -4.04
N SER A 124 0.95 9.78 -2.95
CA SER A 124 -0.49 9.56 -2.97
C SER A 124 -1.28 10.73 -3.57
N LEU A 125 -0.70 11.94 -3.62
CA LEU A 125 -1.30 13.09 -4.30
C LEU A 125 -1.01 13.06 -5.80
N LEU A 126 0.21 12.65 -6.18
CA LEU A 126 0.63 12.49 -7.58
C LEU A 126 0.06 11.23 -8.26
N SER A 127 -0.68 10.39 -7.55
CA SER A 127 -1.20 9.11 -8.07
C SER A 127 -2.56 9.19 -8.77
N GLY A 128 -3.07 10.39 -9.09
CA GLY A 128 -4.35 10.53 -9.81
C GLY A 128 -5.58 10.12 -8.98
N THR A 129 -5.47 10.19 -7.65
CA THR A 129 -6.52 9.80 -6.70
C THR A 129 -7.72 10.75 -6.75
N PHE A 130 -7.46 12.03 -7.06
CA PHE A 130 -8.46 13.10 -7.14
C PHE A 130 -8.63 13.68 -8.55
N TYR A 131 -7.75 13.37 -9.49
CA TYR A 131 -7.68 13.99 -10.82
C TYR A 131 -7.36 12.98 -11.92
N VAL A 132 -7.84 13.23 -13.14
CA VAL A 132 -7.45 12.47 -14.34
C VAL A 132 -6.09 12.98 -14.82
N ILE A 133 -5.15 12.06 -15.10
CA ILE A 133 -3.76 12.41 -15.45
C ILE A 133 -3.64 13.20 -16.75
N ASP A 134 -4.56 13.01 -17.71
CA ASP A 134 -4.53 13.71 -19.00
C ASP A 134 -4.63 15.23 -18.88
N ASN A 135 -5.09 15.74 -17.72
CA ASN A 135 -5.18 17.17 -17.44
C ASN A 135 -3.91 17.77 -16.84
N LEU A 136 -2.87 16.97 -16.55
CA LEU A 136 -1.61 17.47 -15.98
C LEU A 136 -0.60 17.85 -17.07
N ASP A 137 0.26 18.82 -16.74
CA ASP A 137 1.42 19.20 -17.54
C ASP A 137 2.31 17.97 -17.84
N PRO A 138 2.91 17.87 -19.05
CA PRO A 138 3.71 16.71 -19.47
C PRO A 138 4.76 16.23 -18.44
N ALA A 139 5.38 17.16 -17.69
CA ALA A 139 6.36 16.82 -16.66
C ALA A 139 5.74 15.99 -15.52
N PHE A 140 4.56 16.39 -15.03
CA PHE A 140 3.86 15.69 -13.95
C PHE A 140 3.22 14.39 -14.42
N GLN A 141 2.81 14.30 -15.70
CA GLN A 141 2.35 13.03 -16.25
C GLN A 141 3.45 11.97 -16.26
N TRP A 142 4.69 12.36 -16.58
CA TRP A 142 5.83 11.44 -16.58
C TRP A 142 6.14 10.92 -15.16
N VAL A 143 6.18 11.82 -14.18
CA VAL A 143 6.41 11.45 -12.76
C VAL A 143 5.30 10.53 -12.24
N SER A 144 4.04 10.84 -12.56
CA SER A 144 2.89 10.05 -12.11
C SER A 144 2.87 8.66 -12.74
N ARG A 145 3.29 8.52 -14.00
CA ARG A 145 3.42 7.22 -14.69
C ARG A 145 4.54 6.35 -14.14
N MET A 146 5.54 6.91 -13.47
CA MET A 146 6.57 6.13 -12.76
C MET A 146 6.13 5.67 -11.37
N ASN A 147 5.05 6.25 -10.84
CA ASN A 147 4.61 6.01 -9.47
C ASN A 147 3.78 4.71 -9.35
N PRO A 148 4.18 3.72 -8.54
CA PRO A 148 3.40 2.50 -8.34
C PRO A 148 2.00 2.77 -7.74
N PHE A 149 1.82 3.86 -6.98
CA PHE A 149 0.53 4.24 -6.39
C PHE A 149 -0.51 4.56 -7.47
N PHE A 150 -0.06 5.15 -8.59
CA PHE A 150 -0.94 5.44 -9.72
C PHE A 150 -1.57 4.15 -10.28
N TYR A 151 -0.77 3.09 -10.39
CA TYR A 151 -1.24 1.82 -10.93
C TYR A 151 -2.24 1.12 -10.00
N VAL A 152 -2.00 1.19 -8.69
CA VAL A 152 -2.93 0.66 -7.68
C VAL A 152 -4.27 1.38 -7.77
N ILE A 153 -4.27 2.71 -7.74
CA ILE A 153 -5.50 3.52 -7.72
C ILE A 153 -6.26 3.39 -9.04
N SER A 154 -5.57 3.48 -10.17
CA SER A 154 -6.21 3.38 -11.48
C SER A 154 -6.76 1.99 -11.77
N GLY A 155 -6.04 0.93 -11.38
CA GLY A 155 -6.52 -0.45 -11.49
C GLY A 155 -7.72 -0.74 -10.57
N PHE A 156 -7.70 -0.20 -9.35
CA PHE A 156 -8.85 -0.29 -8.44
C PHE A 156 -10.06 0.48 -8.98
N ARG A 157 -9.85 1.67 -9.55
CA ARG A 157 -10.89 2.46 -10.23
C ARG A 157 -11.49 1.72 -11.43
N TYR A 158 -10.66 1.07 -12.25
CA TYR A 158 -11.13 0.22 -13.35
C TYR A 158 -12.07 -0.89 -12.86
N GLY A 159 -11.80 -1.48 -11.69
CA GLY A 159 -12.67 -2.49 -11.08
C GLY A 159 -14.10 -2.04 -10.80
N PHE A 160 -14.31 -0.74 -10.51
CA PHE A 160 -15.64 -0.17 -10.28
C PHE A 160 -16.23 0.50 -11.52
N LEU A 161 -15.43 1.29 -12.23
CA LEU A 161 -15.93 2.13 -13.32
C LEU A 161 -15.99 1.40 -14.67
N GLY A 162 -15.27 0.30 -14.85
CA GLY A 162 -15.17 -0.42 -16.13
C GLY A 162 -14.40 0.33 -17.23
N ALA A 163 -14.12 1.63 -17.03
CA ALA A 163 -13.31 2.46 -17.90
C ALA A 163 -11.86 2.52 -17.41
N THR A 164 -10.91 2.50 -18.35
CA THR A 164 -9.48 2.56 -18.07
C THR A 164 -8.91 3.94 -18.38
N ASP A 165 -8.38 4.63 -17.38
CA ASP A 165 -7.54 5.84 -17.56
C ASP A 165 -6.14 5.50 -18.14
N MET A 166 -5.86 4.21 -18.36
CA MET A 166 -4.56 3.67 -18.78
C MET A 166 -4.50 3.35 -20.28
N GLY A 167 -5.52 3.72 -21.05
CA GLY A 167 -5.61 3.54 -22.49
C GLY A 167 -6.29 2.26 -22.96
N SER A 168 -5.95 1.07 -22.41
CA SER A 168 -6.52 -0.21 -22.87
C SER A 168 -6.62 -1.25 -21.75
N SER A 169 -7.53 -2.21 -21.85
CA SER A 169 -7.61 -3.33 -20.90
C SER A 169 -6.31 -4.13 -20.80
N THR A 170 -5.49 -4.16 -21.86
CA THR A 170 -4.17 -4.81 -21.86
C THR A 170 -3.16 -4.10 -20.94
N THR A 171 -3.23 -2.76 -20.84
CA THR A 171 -2.32 -2.00 -19.96
C THR A 171 -2.69 -2.18 -18.48
N VAL A 172 -3.94 -2.51 -18.16
CA VAL A 172 -4.35 -2.91 -16.80
C VAL A 172 -3.67 -4.21 -16.37
N ILE A 173 -3.58 -5.21 -17.27
CA ILE A 173 -2.90 -6.47 -16.97
C ILE A 173 -1.39 -6.23 -16.84
N ALA A 174 -0.80 -5.43 -17.72
CA ALA A 174 0.60 -5.03 -17.60
C ALA A 174 0.88 -4.29 -16.28
N ALA A 175 -0.02 -3.42 -15.84
CA ALA A 175 0.04 -2.74 -14.55
C ALA A 175 -0.06 -3.72 -13.37
N ALA A 176 -0.96 -4.70 -13.45
CA ALA A 176 -1.12 -5.75 -12.45
C ALA A 176 0.17 -6.58 -12.28
N VAL A 177 0.79 -6.98 -13.39
CA VAL A 177 2.06 -7.71 -13.40
C VAL A 177 3.20 -6.81 -12.90
N GLY A 178 3.29 -5.57 -13.38
CA GLY A 178 4.29 -4.60 -12.94
C GLY A 178 4.26 -4.36 -11.43
N LEU A 179 3.06 -4.22 -10.85
CA LEU A 179 2.88 -4.11 -9.40
C LEU A 179 3.33 -5.37 -8.66
N ALA A 180 3.03 -6.55 -9.18
CA ALA A 180 3.50 -7.80 -8.57
C ALA A 180 5.04 -7.88 -8.56
N VAL A 181 5.70 -7.47 -9.65
CA VAL A 181 7.16 -7.40 -9.75
C VAL A 181 7.75 -6.39 -8.76
N VAL A 182 7.16 -5.19 -8.67
CA VAL A 182 7.60 -4.16 -7.71
C VAL A 182 7.44 -4.65 -6.27
N ASN A 183 6.31 -5.26 -5.95
CA ASN A 183 6.06 -5.84 -4.63
C ASN A 183 7.04 -6.96 -4.31
N ALA A 184 7.32 -7.85 -5.27
CA ALA A 184 8.32 -8.91 -5.10
C ALA A 184 9.72 -8.35 -4.85
N GLY A 185 10.12 -7.31 -5.59
CA GLY A 185 11.39 -6.61 -5.38
C GLY A 185 11.51 -5.95 -4.00
N LEU A 186 10.46 -5.24 -3.57
CA LEU A 186 10.39 -4.63 -2.23
C LEU A 186 10.38 -5.69 -1.12
N ALA A 187 9.67 -6.79 -1.33
CA ALA A 187 9.62 -7.90 -0.39
C ALA A 187 11.00 -8.56 -0.25
N ALA A 188 11.68 -8.82 -1.37
CA ALA A 188 13.05 -9.36 -1.37
C ALA A 188 14.04 -8.41 -0.68
N GLY A 189 13.95 -7.10 -0.95
CA GLY A 189 14.78 -6.09 -0.29
C GLY A 189 14.54 -6.04 1.23
N THR A 190 13.28 -6.06 1.65
CA THR A 190 12.91 -6.05 3.08
C THR A 190 13.34 -7.34 3.78
N TYR A 191 13.19 -8.49 3.12
CA TYR A 191 13.70 -9.76 3.61
C TYR A 191 15.22 -9.76 3.79
N ALA A 192 15.96 -9.20 2.82
CA ALA A 192 17.41 -9.06 2.93
C ALA A 192 17.83 -8.17 4.11
N LEU A 193 17.11 -7.06 4.33
CA LEU A 193 17.31 -6.18 5.49
C LEU A 193 17.09 -6.94 6.81
N LEU A 194 15.99 -7.69 6.93
CA LEU A 194 15.71 -8.52 8.11
C LEU A 194 16.79 -9.60 8.33
N ARG A 195 17.20 -10.31 7.27
CA ARG A 195 18.23 -11.35 7.34
C ARG A 195 19.58 -10.80 7.78
N SER A 196 19.94 -9.60 7.34
CA SER A 196 21.18 -8.93 7.75
C SER A 196 21.20 -8.54 9.24
N GLY A 197 20.03 -8.48 9.90
CA GLY A 197 19.91 -8.01 11.28
C GLY A 197 20.23 -6.51 11.46
N TRP A 198 20.25 -5.75 10.37
CA TRP A 198 20.58 -4.33 10.38
C TRP A 198 19.60 -3.55 11.27
N LYS A 199 20.14 -2.81 12.25
CA LYS A 199 19.38 -2.03 13.26
C LYS A 199 18.36 -2.81 14.13
N LEU A 200 18.48 -4.14 14.21
CA LEU A 200 17.65 -4.99 15.06
C LEU A 200 18.40 -5.58 16.26
N LYS A 201 19.75 -5.55 16.23
CA LYS A 201 20.64 -6.14 17.25
C LYS A 201 21.50 -5.10 17.99
N SER A 202 21.23 -3.81 17.82
CA SER A 202 21.99 -2.72 18.47
C SER A 202 21.14 -2.01 19.51
#